data_AF-A0A7R8CDQ3-F1
#
_entry.id   AF-A0A7R8CDQ3-F1
#
_cell.length_a   1.000
_cell.length_b   1.000
_cell.length_c   1.000
_cell.angle_alpha   90.00
_cell.angle_beta   90.00
_cell.angle_gamma   90.00
#
_symmetry.space_group_name_H-M   'P 1'
#
loop_
_entity.id
_entity.type
_entity.pdbx_description
1 polymer ?
#
loop_
_entity_poly.entity_id
_entity_poly.type
_entity_poly.pdbx_seq_one_letter_code
_entity_poly.pdbx_strand_id
1 'polypeptide(L)'
;MIGPTLACIIGKQFHNLRHGDRYWYENGGWPSSFTLEQLEEIRKIKFSRILCDNSDTIENMQVYAMVLPDHEINPRVPCKSGVLPRIDFSKWRDASYHPSPSSPYSPF
;
A
#
# COMPACT_ATOMS: atom_id res chain seq x y z
N MET A 1 23.29 1.71 7.94
CA MET A 1 23.26 2.61 6.75
C MET A 1 24.47 2.33 5.88
N ILE A 2 24.42 2.74 4.60
CA ILE A 2 25.43 2.44 3.57
C ILE A 2 26.34 3.65 3.29
N GLY A 3 27.55 3.40 2.78
CA GLY A 3 28.50 4.46 2.41
C GLY A 3 28.13 5.21 1.11
N PRO A 4 28.80 6.34 0.83
CA PRO A 4 28.41 7.29 -0.23
C PRO A 4 28.43 6.68 -1.65
N THR A 5 29.42 5.84 -1.96
CA THR A 5 29.51 5.17 -3.26
C THR A 5 28.31 4.26 -3.50
N LEU A 6 27.98 3.42 -2.52
CA LEU A 6 26.85 2.50 -2.63
C LEU A 6 25.52 3.25 -2.61
N ALA A 7 25.41 4.33 -1.82
CA ALA A 7 24.24 5.21 -1.84
C ALA A 7 23.99 5.83 -3.22
N CYS A 8 25.05 6.26 -3.92
CA CYS A 8 24.95 6.78 -5.29
C CYS A 8 24.44 5.70 -6.27
N ILE A 9 25.01 4.49 -6.22
CA ILE A 9 24.62 3.38 -7.09
C ILE A 9 23.16 3.00 -6.85
N ILE A 10 22.77 2.79 -5.60
CA ILE A 10 21.40 2.43 -5.22
C ILE A 10 20.43 3.56 -5.59
N GLY A 11 20.75 4.81 -5.27
CA GLY A 11 19.92 5.96 -5.57
C GLY A 11 19.66 6.13 -7.07
N LYS A 12 20.69 6.00 -7.91
CA LYS A 12 20.55 6.03 -9.37
C LYS A 12 19.70 4.88 -9.89
N GLN A 13 19.89 3.68 -9.35
CA GLN A 13 19.10 2.52 -9.77
C GLN A 13 17.60 2.71 -9.44
N PHE A 14 17.26 3.12 -8.22
CA PHE A 14 15.87 3.38 -7.84
C PHE A 14 15.25 4.56 -8.60
N HIS A 15 16.03 5.60 -8.91
CA HIS A 15 15.58 6.69 -9.77
C HIS A 15 15.17 6.18 -11.16
N ASN A 16 16.04 5.40 -11.81
CA ASN A 16 15.79 4.86 -13.14
C ASN A 16 14.61 3.88 -13.14
N LEU A 17 14.48 3.03 -12.11
CA LEU A 17 13.34 2.11 -11.97
C LEU A 17 12.01 2.87 -11.85
N ARG A 18 11.96 3.95 -11.06
CA ARG A 18 10.75 4.76 -10.90
C ARG A 18 10.35 5.49 -12.19
N HIS A 19 11.30 6.18 -12.83
CA HIS A 19 10.99 7.05 -13.99
C HIS A 19 10.90 6.29 -15.30
N GLY A 20 11.56 5.13 -15.41
CA GLY A 20 11.53 4.27 -16.59
C GLY A 20 10.32 3.33 -16.64
N ASP A 21 9.56 3.20 -15.56
CA ASP A 21 8.40 2.32 -15.50
C ASP A 21 7.12 3.05 -15.91
N ARG A 22 6.56 2.66 -17.06
CA ARG A 22 5.27 3.17 -17.55
C ARG A 22 4.13 2.90 -16.57
N TYR A 23 4.22 1.80 -15.82
CA TYR A 23 3.21 1.35 -14.86
C TYR A 23 3.52 1.78 -13.42
N TRP A 24 4.48 2.69 -13.20
CA TRP A 24 4.70 3.27 -11.88
C TRP A 24 3.38 3.82 -11.33
N TYR A 25 2.99 3.38 -10.13
CA TYR A 25 1.63 3.55 -9.60
C TYR A 25 1.18 5.01 -9.42
N GLU A 26 2.11 5.96 -9.34
CA GLU A 26 1.80 7.39 -9.23
C GLU A 26 1.72 8.11 -10.57
N ASN A 27 2.05 7.44 -11.68
CA ASN A 27 1.95 8.04 -13.00
C ASN A 27 0.47 8.31 -13.32
N GLY A 28 0.14 9.56 -13.64
CA GLY A 28 -1.18 9.97 -14.12
C GLY A 28 -1.25 10.07 -15.65
N GLY A 29 -2.46 10.17 -16.18
CA GLY A 29 -2.71 10.48 -17.60
C GLY A 29 -2.59 9.29 -18.57
N TRP A 30 -2.37 8.07 -18.08
CA TRP A 30 -2.33 6.86 -18.90
C TRP A 30 -3.57 5.99 -18.67
N PRO A 31 -3.97 5.14 -19.65
CA PRO A 31 -5.05 4.17 -19.44
C PRO A 31 -4.77 3.17 -18.30
N SER A 32 -3.50 2.97 -17.95
CA SER A 32 -3.07 2.11 -16.84
C SER A 32 -2.90 2.85 -15.50
N SER A 33 -3.14 4.17 -15.48
CA SER A 33 -3.04 4.96 -14.26
C SER A 33 -4.15 4.62 -13.28
N PHE A 34 -3.83 4.59 -11.99
CA PHE A 34 -4.85 4.57 -10.95
C PHE A 34 -5.65 5.88 -10.96
N THR A 35 -6.91 5.81 -10.54
CA THR A 35 -7.69 7.02 -10.24
C THR A 35 -7.15 7.71 -8.99
N LEU A 36 -7.52 8.97 -8.76
CA LEU A 36 -7.09 9.68 -7.56
C LEU A 36 -7.54 8.98 -6.27
N GLU A 37 -8.79 8.50 -6.24
CA GLU A 37 -9.34 7.77 -5.10
C GLU A 37 -8.57 6.46 -4.83
N GLN A 38 -8.25 5.70 -5.88
CA GLN A 38 -7.42 4.51 -5.76
C GLN A 38 -6.00 4.83 -5.26
N LEU A 39 -5.42 5.93 -5.72
CA LEU A 39 -4.08 6.35 -5.31
C LEU A 39 -4.03 6.79 -3.83
N GLU A 40 -5.07 7.47 -3.35
CA GLU A 40 -5.22 7.82 -1.93
C GLU A 40 -5.31 6.57 -1.05
N GLU A 41 -6.04 5.57 -1.51
CA GLU A 41 -6.14 4.27 -0.86
C GLU A 41 -4.79 3.53 -0.78
N ILE A 42 -3.97 3.59 -1.83
CA ILE A 42 -2.60 3.03 -1.82
C ILE A 42 -1.71 3.81 -0.85
N ARG A 43 -1.74 5.16 -0.89
CA ARG A 43 -0.83 6.03 -0.13
C ARG A 43 -0.98 5.95 1.38
N LYS A 44 -2.18 5.67 1.88
CA LYS A 44 -2.41 5.58 3.34
C LYS A 44 -1.88 4.27 3.95
N ILE A 45 -1.60 3.25 3.14
CA ILE A 45 -1.18 1.93 3.64
C ILE A 45 0.24 1.97 4.18
N LYS A 46 0.42 1.29 5.32
CA LYS A 46 1.72 1.08 5.97
C LYS A 46 2.10 -0.39 5.86
N PHE A 47 3.39 -0.70 5.81
CA PHE A 47 3.84 -2.09 5.78
C PHE A 47 3.38 -2.91 7.01
N SER A 48 3.23 -2.25 8.17
CA SER A 48 2.64 -2.84 9.38
C SER A 48 1.22 -3.34 9.19
N ARG A 49 0.37 -2.65 8.40
CA ARG A 49 -0.96 -3.11 8.02
C ARG A 49 -0.90 -4.40 7.21
N ILE A 50 0.00 -4.44 6.22
CA ILE A 50 0.19 -5.63 5.37
C ILE A 50 0.58 -6.83 6.24
N LEU A 51 1.51 -6.66 7.18
CA LEU A 51 1.89 -7.71 8.12
C LEU A 51 0.73 -8.15 9.02
N CYS A 52 -0.05 -7.20 9.56
CA CYS A 52 -1.23 -7.50 10.36
C CYS A 52 -2.35 -8.25 9.59
N ASP A 53 -2.50 -8.02 8.28
CA ASP A 53 -3.52 -8.70 7.47
C ASP A 53 -3.10 -10.11 7.02
N ASN A 54 -1.79 -10.38 6.97
CA ASN A 54 -1.24 -11.61 6.42
C ASN A 54 -0.55 -12.48 7.49
N SER A 55 -0.93 -12.32 8.76
CA SER A 55 -0.40 -13.10 9.86
C SER A 55 -1.51 -13.54 10.81
N ASP A 56 -1.51 -14.81 11.18
CA ASP A 56 -2.53 -15.40 12.04
C ASP A 56 -2.35 -15.01 13.52
N THR A 57 -1.12 -14.68 13.94
CA THR A 57 -0.76 -14.50 15.36
C THR A 57 -0.36 -13.07 15.72
N ILE A 58 -0.21 -12.17 14.74
CA ILE A 58 0.15 -10.77 15.01
C ILE A 58 -1.11 -9.97 15.33
N GLU A 59 -1.32 -9.71 16.62
CA GLU A 59 -2.41 -8.85 17.09
C GLU A 59 -2.01 -7.39 17.30
N ASN A 60 -0.71 -7.13 17.49
CA ASN A 60 -0.14 -5.80 17.73
C ASN A 60 1.12 -5.61 16.90
N MET A 61 1.28 -4.45 16.28
CA MET A 61 2.43 -4.12 15.44
C MET A 61 2.85 -2.67 15.64
N GLN A 62 4.16 -2.39 15.57
CA GLN A 62 4.64 -1.01 15.53
C GLN A 62 4.18 -0.29 14.26
N VAL A 63 3.93 1.02 14.36
CA VAL A 63 3.39 1.81 13.25
C VAL A 63 4.29 1.76 12.01
N TYR A 64 5.59 1.92 12.19
CA TYR A 64 6.60 1.84 11.14
C TYR A 64 7.41 0.53 11.29
N ALA A 65 7.03 -0.50 10.54
CA ALA A 65 7.58 -1.85 10.67
C ALA A 65 9.11 -1.94 10.51
N MET A 66 9.70 -1.07 9.66
CA MET A 66 11.15 -1.06 9.39
C MET A 66 11.94 -0.14 10.33
N VAL A 67 11.27 0.55 11.25
CA VAL A 67 11.89 1.32 12.33
C VAL A 67 11.80 0.48 13.60
N LEU A 68 12.84 0.54 14.44
CA LEU A 68 12.82 -0.17 15.71
C LEU A 68 11.59 0.27 16.54
N PRO A 69 10.96 -0.66 17.27
CA PRO A 69 9.86 -0.32 18.15
C PRO A 69 10.34 0.59 19.28
N ASP A 70 9.54 1.59 19.60
CA ASP A 70 9.81 2.56 20.66
C ASP A 70 8.47 3.00 21.29
N HIS A 71 8.41 3.16 22.61
CA HIS A 71 7.14 3.42 23.28
C HIS A 71 6.53 4.79 22.96
N GLU A 72 7.34 5.78 22.57
CA GLU A 72 6.89 7.14 22.31
C GLU A 72 6.81 7.44 20.82
N ILE A 73 7.83 7.00 20.06
CA ILE A 73 8.03 7.40 18.66
C ILE A 73 7.46 6.37 17.69
N ASN A 74 7.50 5.08 18.05
CA ASN A 74 7.04 3.98 17.19
C ASN A 74 6.34 2.87 18.00
N PRO A 75 5.25 3.21 18.71
CA PRO A 75 4.63 2.28 19.63
C PRO A 75 3.98 1.13 18.89
N ARG A 76 3.90 -0.03 19.55
CA ARG A 76 3.04 -1.12 19.11
C ARG A 76 1.58 -0.75 19.36
N VAL A 77 0.78 -0.87 18.32
CA VAL A 77 -0.66 -0.61 18.36
C VAL A 77 -1.42 -1.86 17.95
N PRO A 78 -2.66 -2.05 18.44
CA PRO A 78 -3.49 -3.16 18.00
C PRO A 78 -3.74 -3.11 16.50
N CYS A 79 -3.61 -4.24 15.81
CA CYS A 79 -3.88 -4.37 14.38
C CYS A 79 -5.33 -4.02 14.02
N LYS A 80 -6.26 -4.08 14.98
CA LYS A 80 -7.67 -3.71 14.80
C LYS A 80 -7.95 -2.22 15.07
N SER A 81 -6.96 -1.47 15.55
CA SER A 81 -7.10 -0.03 15.79
C SER A 81 -7.12 0.77 14.49
N GLY A 82 -7.70 1.97 14.52
CA GLY A 82 -7.72 2.89 13.37
C GLY A 82 -6.37 3.51 13.00
N VAL A 83 -5.33 3.28 13.80
CA VAL A 83 -3.97 3.81 13.55
C VAL A 83 -3.33 3.16 12.31
N LEU A 84 -3.68 1.90 12.05
CA LEU A 84 -3.24 1.13 10.88
C LEU A 84 -4.41 1.02 9.88
N PRO A 85 -4.58 2.01 8.97
CA PRO A 85 -5.72 2.05 8.07
C PRO A 85 -5.74 0.84 7.14
N ARG A 86 -6.93 0.34 6.84
CA ARG A 86 -7.18 -0.68 5.82
C ARG A 86 -7.42 -0.02 4.46
N ILE A 87 -7.14 -0.76 3.40
CA ILE A 87 -7.49 -0.36 2.05
C ILE A 87 -9.00 -0.55 1.83
N ASP A 88 -9.65 0.45 1.27
CA ASP A 88 -11.03 0.41 0.84
C ASP A 88 -11.08 0.00 -0.64
N PHE A 89 -11.30 -1.29 -0.87
CA PHE A 89 -11.41 -1.84 -2.23
C PHE A 89 -12.68 -1.42 -2.96
N SER A 90 -13.63 -0.73 -2.32
CA SER A 90 -14.79 -0.18 -3.03
C SER A 90 -14.39 0.80 -4.15
N LYS A 91 -13.21 1.42 -4.04
CA LYS A 91 -12.62 2.32 -5.06
C LYS A 91 -12.17 1.61 -6.34
N TRP A 92 -12.16 0.27 -6.36
CA TRP A 92 -11.89 -0.56 -7.53
C TRP A 92 -13.13 -1.20 -8.13
N ARG A 93 -14.33 -0.83 -7.65
CA ARG A 93 -15.57 -1.35 -8.21
C ARG A 93 -15.76 -0.84 -9.63
N ASP A 94 -15.95 -1.76 -10.57
CA ASP A 94 -16.27 -1.42 -11.96
C ASP A 94 -17.67 -0.78 -12.05
N ALA A 95 -17.73 0.39 -12.69
CA ALA A 95 -19.00 1.09 -12.93
C ALA A 95 -19.93 0.33 -13.89
N SER A 96 -19.38 -0.56 -14.73
CA SER A 96 -20.10 -1.39 -15.68
C SER A 96 -20.70 -2.66 -15.08
N TYR A 97 -20.38 -2.98 -13.81
CA TYR A 97 -21.00 -4.11 -13.12
C TYR A 97 -22.40 -3.73 -12.64
N HIS A 98 -23.39 -3.96 -13.50
CA HIS A 98 -24.78 -4.13 -13.07
C HIS A 98 -24.98 -5.61 -12.71
N PRO A 99 -25.31 -5.95 -11.46
CA PRO A 99 -25.75 -7.31 -11.15
C PRO A 99 -27.06 -7.54 -11.92
N SER A 100 -26.98 -8.19 -13.08
CA SER A 100 -28.15 -8.79 -13.69
C SER A 100 -28.63 -9.90 -12.75
N PRO A 101 -29.95 -10.13 -12.61
CA PRO A 101 -30.48 -11.23 -11.79
C PRO A 101 -29.98 -12.63 -12.22
N SER A 102 -29.27 -12.73 -13.34
CA SER A 102 -28.71 -13.95 -13.93
C SER A 102 -27.18 -14.00 -13.94
N SER A 103 -26.46 -13.04 -13.36
CA SER A 103 -25.00 -13.08 -13.33
C SER A 103 -24.52 -14.12 -12.29
N PRO A 104 -23.80 -15.19 -12.70
CA PRO A 104 -23.28 -16.19 -11.77
C PRO A 104 -22.06 -15.69 -10.98
N TYR A 105 -21.58 -14.48 -11.26
CA TYR A 105 -20.45 -13.88 -10.56
C TYR A 105 -20.96 -12.98 -9.44
N SER A 106 -20.98 -13.51 -8.23
CA SER A 106 -21.11 -12.73 -7.00
C SER A 106 -19.88 -11.82 -6.86
N PRO A 107 -20.05 -10.50 -6.64
CA PRO A 107 -18.95 -9.71 -6.14
C PRO A 107 -18.72 -10.14 -4.69
N PHE A 108 -17.46 -10.45 -4.36
CA PHE A 108 -17.03 -10.60 -2.98
C PHE A 108 -17.36 -9.34 -2.16
#